data_AF-A0A3R8S9J8-F1
#
_entry.id   AF-A0A3R8S9J8-F1
#
_cell.length_a   1.000
_cell.length_b   1.000
_cell.length_c   1.000
_cell.angle_alpha   90.00
_cell.angle_beta   90.00
_cell.angle_gamma   90.00
#
_symmetry.space_group_name_H-M   'P 1'
#
loop_
_entity.id
_entity.type
_entity.pdbx_description
1 polymer ?
#
loop_
_entity_poly.entity_id
_entity_poly.type
_entity_poly.pdbx_seq_one_letter_code
_entity_poly.pdbx_strand_id
1 'polypeptide(L)'
;MDDLVRLCHHKLSEQIVTLEAMTQLLARELDELASRRGDHLKEVAREKLSYISKLQKLDKELAQTDPKVFQHAEIVPLVSKVRALLAECQTKNEVNAKTAHQANVSTRELKSILIGAPTSVTYGQDGNVKSSDGELVRNLKA
;
A
#
# COMPACT_ATOMS: atom_id res chain seq x y z
N MET A 1 23.42 -24.86 24.15
CA MET A 1 22.80 -23.52 24.27
C MET A 1 23.24 -22.65 23.10
N ASP A 2 24.53 -22.69 22.75
CA ASP A 2 25.12 -21.97 21.62
C ASP A 2 24.49 -22.24 20.24
N ASP A 3 24.10 -23.48 19.94
CA ASP A 3 23.47 -23.80 18.65
C ASP A 3 22.09 -23.17 18.47
N LEU A 4 21.32 -23.03 19.56
CA LEU A 4 20.02 -22.35 19.54
C LEU A 4 20.19 -20.84 19.35
N VAL A 5 21.21 -20.24 19.98
CA VAL A 5 21.56 -18.83 19.81
C VAL A 5 21.97 -18.56 18.37
N ARG A 6 22.85 -19.40 17.78
CA ARG A 6 23.26 -19.28 16.37
C ARG A 6 22.09 -19.42 15.41
N LEU A 7 21.19 -20.37 15.65
CA LEU A 7 20.00 -20.56 14.82
C LEU A 7 19.07 -19.35 14.91
N CYS A 8 18.83 -18.82 16.12
CA CYS A 8 18.02 -17.62 16.34
C CYS A 8 18.64 -16.40 15.64
N HIS A 9 19.96 -16.21 15.79
CA HIS A 9 20.70 -15.15 15.11
C HIS A 9 20.50 -15.20 13.60
N HIS A 10 20.66 -16.38 12.99
CA HIS A 10 20.50 -16.57 11.55
C HIS A 10 19.07 -16.21 11.10
N LYS A 11 18.03 -16.68 11.81
CA LYS A 11 16.63 -16.38 11.50
C LYS A 11 16.31 -14.88 11.60
N LEU A 12 16.80 -14.21 12.65
CA LEU A 12 16.62 -12.76 12.80
C LEU A 12 17.37 -11.98 11.71
N SER A 13 18.54 -12.47 11.29
CA SER A 13 19.29 -11.87 10.18
C SER A 13 18.51 -11.99 8.86
N GLU A 14 17.91 -13.15 8.59
CA GLU A 14 17.03 -13.31 7.42
C GLU A 14 15.79 -12.42 7.48
N GLN A 15 15.21 -12.24 8.67
CA GLN A 15 14.09 -11.34 8.89
C GLN A 15 14.47 -9.90 8.58
N ILE A 16 15.64 -9.44 9.05
CA ILE A 16 16.19 -8.12 8.76
C ILE A 16 16.34 -7.90 7.25
N VAL A 17 17.00 -8.82 6.54
CA VAL A 17 17.18 -8.70 5.08
C VAL A 17 15.82 -8.66 4.36
N THR A 18 14.86 -9.45 4.82
CA THR A 18 13.52 -9.47 4.23
C THR A 18 12.76 -8.16 4.50
N LEU A 19 12.91 -7.56 5.69
CA LEU A 19 12.31 -6.26 6.02
C LEU A 19 12.98 -5.09 5.29
N GLU A 20 14.30 -5.12 5.11
CA GLU A 20 15.02 -4.13 4.30
C GLU A 20 14.54 -4.19 2.83
N ALA A 21 14.40 -5.39 2.27
CA ALA A 21 13.83 -5.57 0.93
C ALA A 21 12.36 -5.12 0.85
N MET A 22 11.54 -5.42 1.86
CA MET A 22 10.16 -4.93 1.95
C MET A 22 10.11 -3.40 1.98
N THR A 23 11.00 -2.77 2.73
CA THR A 23 11.09 -1.30 2.85
C THR A 23 11.39 -0.65 1.50
N GLN A 24 12.32 -1.23 0.73
CA GLN A 24 12.62 -0.78 -0.63
C GLN A 24 11.45 -1.02 -1.60
N LEU A 25 10.76 -2.16 -1.46
CA LEU A 25 9.56 -2.45 -2.24
C LEU A 25 8.45 -1.43 -1.97
N LEU A 26 8.20 -1.06 -0.71
CA LEU A 26 7.21 -0.06 -0.33
C LEU A 26 7.58 1.33 -0.88
N ALA A 27 8.86 1.68 -0.95
CA ALA A 27 9.29 2.92 -1.62
C ALA A 27 8.97 2.89 -3.13
N ARG A 28 9.29 1.78 -3.81
CA ARG A 28 8.90 1.59 -5.22
C ARG A 28 7.39 1.63 -5.43
N GLU A 29 6.61 1.02 -4.54
CA GLU A 29 5.14 1.06 -4.56
C GLU A 29 4.62 2.50 -4.52
N LEU A 30 5.21 3.36 -3.67
CA LEU A 30 4.84 4.76 -3.57
C LEU A 30 5.09 5.51 -4.89
N ASP A 31 6.25 5.29 -5.50
CA ASP A 31 6.63 5.94 -6.77
C ASP A 31 5.71 5.51 -7.93
N GLU A 32 5.35 4.22 -8.00
CA GLU A 32 4.42 3.69 -9.00
C GLU A 32 2.99 4.22 -8.78
N LEU A 33 2.54 4.32 -7.52
CA LEU A 33 1.26 4.93 -7.16
C LEU A 33 1.21 6.42 -7.54
N ALA A 34 2.28 7.16 -7.25
CA ALA A 34 2.40 8.58 -7.61
C ALA A 34 2.42 8.78 -9.13
N SER A 35 3.09 7.87 -9.85
CA SER A 35 3.19 7.88 -11.32
C SER A 35 1.92 7.39 -12.02
N ARG A 36 0.91 6.91 -11.28
CA ARG A 36 -0.36 6.36 -11.79
C ARG A 36 -0.18 5.21 -12.80
N ARG A 37 0.91 4.43 -12.66
CA ARG A 37 1.24 3.29 -13.55
C ARG A 37 0.69 1.99 -12.97
N GLY A 38 -0.50 1.61 -13.42
CA GLY A 38 -1.22 0.45 -12.87
C GLY A 38 -0.58 -0.92 -13.11
N ASP A 39 0.23 -1.06 -14.17
CA ASP A 39 0.76 -2.37 -14.57
C ASP A 39 1.86 -2.90 -13.63
N HIS A 40 2.76 -2.02 -13.17
CA HIS A 40 3.84 -2.39 -12.23
C HIS A 40 3.34 -2.63 -10.81
N LEU A 41 2.19 -2.04 -10.42
CA LEU A 41 1.59 -2.27 -9.10
C LEU A 41 1.21 -3.74 -8.87
N LYS A 42 0.90 -4.50 -9.94
CA LYS A 42 0.60 -5.94 -9.82
C LYS A 42 1.83 -6.74 -9.45
N GLU A 43 2.99 -6.41 -10.01
CA GLU A 43 4.27 -7.06 -9.69
C GLU A 43 4.70 -6.74 -8.26
N VAL A 44 4.61 -5.46 -7.89
CA VAL A 44 4.86 -4.98 -6.52
C VAL A 44 3.98 -5.70 -5.50
N ALA A 45 2.69 -5.88 -5.78
CA ALA A 45 1.79 -6.61 -4.89
C ALA A 45 2.18 -8.09 -4.72
N ARG A 46 2.63 -8.75 -5.79
CA ARG A 46 3.10 -10.14 -5.73
C ARG A 46 4.39 -10.28 -4.92
N GLU A 47 5.36 -9.38 -5.12
CA GLU A 47 6.59 -9.34 -4.32
C GLU A 47 6.26 -9.12 -2.83
N LYS A 48 5.34 -8.20 -2.52
CA LYS A 48 4.89 -7.88 -1.16
C LYS A 48 4.30 -9.11 -0.47
N LEU A 49 3.43 -9.84 -1.16
CA LEU A 49 2.86 -11.11 -0.66
C LEU A 49 3.95 -12.15 -0.36
N SER A 50 4.93 -12.31 -1.26
CA SER A 50 6.05 -13.24 -1.05
C SER A 50 6.86 -12.89 0.21
N TYR A 51 7.18 -11.62 0.41
CA TYR A 51 7.87 -11.17 1.63
C TYR A 51 7.03 -11.34 2.89
N ILE A 52 5.72 -11.05 2.85
CA ILE A 52 4.82 -11.30 3.99
C ILE A 52 4.81 -12.78 4.37
N SER A 53 4.66 -13.67 3.39
CA SER A 53 4.67 -15.11 3.66
C SER A 53 6.00 -15.58 4.25
N LYS A 54 7.13 -15.04 3.78
CA LYS A 54 8.45 -15.34 4.33
C LYS A 54 8.58 -14.84 5.78
N LEU A 55 8.15 -13.61 6.06
CA LEU A 55 8.17 -13.04 7.41
C LEU A 55 7.30 -13.87 8.37
N GLN A 56 6.07 -14.22 7.97
CA GLN A 56 5.17 -15.05 8.77
C GLN A 56 5.78 -16.42 9.11
N LYS A 57 6.49 -17.03 8.15
CA LYS A 57 7.21 -18.29 8.39
C LYS A 57 8.32 -18.11 9.42
N LEU A 58 9.16 -17.08 9.26
CA LEU A 58 10.25 -16.78 10.18
C LEU A 58 9.72 -16.47 11.59
N ASP A 59 8.65 -15.69 11.71
CA ASP A 59 8.01 -15.37 12.98
C ASP A 59 7.48 -16.61 13.68
N LYS A 60 6.86 -17.54 12.93
CA LYS A 60 6.38 -18.81 13.49
C LYS A 60 7.52 -19.69 14.00
N GLU A 61 8.64 -19.72 13.30
CA GLU A 61 9.83 -20.47 13.71
C GLU A 61 10.51 -19.82 14.93
N LEU A 62 10.58 -18.50 14.97
CA LEU A 62 11.12 -17.75 16.11
C LEU A 62 10.24 -17.89 17.35
N ALA A 63 8.92 -17.96 17.21
CA ALA A 63 7.98 -18.19 18.30
C ALA A 63 8.19 -19.55 19.01
N GLN A 64 8.83 -20.52 18.35
CA GLN A 64 9.19 -21.82 18.94
C GLN A 64 10.54 -21.80 19.67
N THR A 65 11.29 -20.71 19.58
CA THR A 65 12.61 -20.58 20.23
C THR A 65 12.44 -20.28 21.72
N ASP A 66 13.31 -20.86 22.56
CA ASP A 66 13.30 -20.61 24.01
C ASP A 66 13.42 -19.09 24.29
N PRO A 67 12.49 -18.50 25.09
CA PRO A 67 12.53 -17.09 25.47
C PRO A 67 13.87 -16.60 26.03
N LYS A 68 14.65 -17.48 26.68
CA LYS A 68 15.97 -17.14 27.23
C LYS A 68 16.99 -16.76 26.15
N VAL A 69 16.86 -17.31 24.94
CA VAL A 69 17.75 -17.02 23.81
C VAL A 69 17.64 -15.55 23.39
N PHE A 70 16.46 -14.95 23.48
CA PHE A 70 16.24 -13.55 23.15
C PHE A 70 16.88 -12.57 24.14
N GLN A 71 17.32 -13.04 25.32
CA GLN A 71 18.04 -12.25 26.31
C GLN A 71 19.56 -12.29 26.09
N HIS A 72 20.04 -13.11 25.15
CA HIS A 72 21.46 -13.23 24.87
C HIS A 72 22.01 -11.94 24.24
N ALA A 73 23.20 -11.51 24.66
CA ALA A 73 23.79 -10.22 24.27
C ALA A 73 23.91 -10.03 22.74
N GLU A 74 24.14 -11.11 22.00
CA GLU A 74 24.22 -11.10 20.53
C GLU A 74 22.86 -10.99 19.83
N ILE A 75 21.77 -11.40 20.50
CA ILE A 75 20.42 -11.46 19.92
C ILE A 75 19.63 -10.18 20.19
N VAL A 76 19.80 -9.58 21.36
CA VAL A 76 19.17 -8.31 21.75
C VAL A 76 19.28 -7.22 20.68
N PRO A 77 20.46 -6.91 20.10
CA PRO A 77 20.57 -5.89 19.06
C PRO A 77 19.82 -6.25 17.77
N LEU A 78 19.78 -7.52 17.39
CA LEU A 78 19.03 -7.99 16.21
C LEU A 78 17.53 -7.79 16.40
N VAL A 79 17.00 -8.15 17.58
CA VAL A 79 15.58 -7.94 17.92
C VAL A 79 15.23 -6.45 17.89
N SER A 80 16.11 -5.58 18.41
CA SER A 80 15.93 -4.13 18.33
C SER A 80 15.88 -3.65 16.88
N LYS A 81 16.80 -4.12 16.02
CA LYS A 81 16.83 -3.77 14.59
C LYS A 81 15.56 -4.25 13.86
N VAL A 82 15.10 -5.48 14.11
CA VAL A 82 13.85 -6.02 13.54
C VAL A 82 12.66 -5.12 13.91
N ARG A 83 12.54 -4.73 15.18
CA ARG A 83 11.44 -3.86 15.64
C ARG A 83 11.48 -2.48 14.98
N ALA A 84 12.66 -1.90 14.83
CA ALA A 84 12.81 -0.61 14.14
C ALA A 84 12.39 -0.70 12.66
N LEU A 85 12.84 -1.74 11.95
CA LEU A 85 12.46 -1.96 10.54
C LEU A 85 10.97 -2.28 10.37
N LEU A 86 10.35 -2.98 11.32
CA LEU A 86 8.90 -3.22 11.32
C LEU A 86 8.12 -1.91 11.46
N ALA A 87 8.53 -1.03 12.37
CA ALA A 87 7.92 0.28 12.52
C ALA A 87 8.06 1.10 11.24
N GLU A 88 9.24 1.11 10.60
CA GLU A 88 9.44 1.77 9.31
C GLU A 88 8.54 1.21 8.20
N CYS A 89 8.46 -0.13 8.09
CA CYS A 89 7.57 -0.80 7.14
C CYS A 89 6.11 -0.40 7.35
N GLN A 90 5.65 -0.33 8.60
CA GLN A 90 4.28 0.07 8.95
C GLN A 90 4.00 1.51 8.50
N THR A 91 4.88 2.45 8.85
CA THR A 91 4.73 3.86 8.44
C THR A 91 4.70 4.00 6.92
N LYS A 92 5.61 3.34 6.19
CA LYS A 92 5.61 3.38 4.71
C LYS A 92 4.35 2.77 4.12
N ASN A 93 3.88 1.65 4.66
CA ASN A 93 2.66 1.01 4.20
C ASN A 93 1.41 1.89 4.42
N GLU A 94 1.34 2.62 5.53
CA GLU A 94 0.26 3.60 5.77
C GLU A 94 0.27 4.75 4.75
N VAL A 95 1.45 5.28 4.44
CA VAL A 95 1.62 6.31 3.39
C VAL A 95 1.16 5.78 2.02
N ASN A 96 1.52 4.55 1.67
CA ASN A 96 1.10 3.92 0.41
C ASN A 96 -0.41 3.71 0.38
N ALA A 97 -1.01 3.24 1.47
CA ALA A 97 -2.46 3.05 1.57
C ALA A 97 -3.24 4.37 1.38
N LYS A 98 -2.76 5.46 1.99
CA LYS A 98 -3.33 6.80 1.80
C LYS A 98 -3.22 7.26 0.35
N THR A 99 -2.06 7.07 -0.26
CA THR A 99 -1.80 7.47 -1.66
C THR A 99 -2.66 6.68 -2.64
N ALA A 100 -2.78 5.37 -2.45
CA ALA A 100 -3.64 4.50 -3.24
C ALA A 100 -5.12 4.91 -3.11
N HIS A 101 -5.57 5.22 -1.90
CA HIS A 101 -6.93 5.72 -1.67
C HIS A 101 -7.17 7.03 -2.42
N GLN A 102 -6.24 7.99 -2.31
CA GLN A 102 -6.35 9.28 -2.99
C GLN A 102 -6.37 9.12 -4.52
N ALA A 103 -5.52 8.26 -5.08
CA ALA A 103 -5.51 7.97 -6.51
C ALA A 103 -6.86 7.42 -7.01
N ASN A 104 -7.49 6.55 -6.20
CA ASN A 104 -8.80 5.98 -6.51
C ASN A 104 -9.92 7.03 -6.44
N VAL A 105 -9.94 7.88 -5.40
CA VAL A 105 -10.92 8.97 -5.26
C VAL A 105 -10.84 9.93 -6.45
N SER A 106 -9.65 10.41 -6.80
CA SER A 106 -9.49 11.33 -7.94
C SER A 106 -9.90 10.68 -9.27
N THR A 107 -9.64 9.40 -9.46
CA THR A 107 -10.07 8.68 -10.68
C THR A 107 -11.60 8.56 -10.74
N ARG A 108 -12.26 8.31 -9.59
CA ARG A 108 -13.72 8.28 -9.49
C ARG A 108 -14.33 9.65 -9.77
N GLU A 109 -13.77 10.73 -9.24
CA GLU A 109 -14.21 12.09 -9.51
C GLU A 109 -14.06 12.44 -11.00
N LEU A 110 -12.89 12.16 -11.59
CA LEU A 110 -12.67 12.35 -13.02
C LEU A 110 -13.65 11.54 -13.87
N LYS A 111 -13.92 10.28 -13.51
CA LYS A 111 -14.94 9.46 -14.17
C LYS A 111 -16.34 10.08 -14.03
N SER A 112 -16.68 10.63 -12.87
CA SER A 112 -17.95 11.31 -12.65
C SER A 112 -18.08 12.58 -13.50
N ILE A 113 -16.99 13.34 -13.68
CA ILE A 113 -16.95 14.53 -14.54
C ILE A 113 -17.07 14.12 -16.02
N LEU A 114 -16.30 13.12 -16.45
CA LEU A 114 -16.20 12.74 -17.86
C LEU A 114 -17.36 11.88 -18.35
N ILE A 115 -17.95 11.03 -17.50
CA ILE A 115 -18.99 10.05 -17.87
C ILE A 115 -20.33 10.36 -17.18
N GLY A 116 -20.29 10.96 -15.99
CA GLY A 116 -21.44 11.15 -15.10
C GLY A 116 -22.22 12.46 -15.28
N ALA A 117 -21.87 13.29 -16.26
CA ALA A 117 -22.73 14.39 -16.67
C ALA A 117 -23.49 13.98 -17.94
N PRO A 118 -24.80 13.62 -17.86
CA PRO A 118 -25.67 13.57 -19.04
C PRO A 118 -25.98 14.97 -19.60
N THR A 119 -25.19 15.99 -19.24
CA THR A 119 -25.22 17.33 -19.82
C THR A 119 -23.96 17.51 -20.65
N SER A 120 -23.93 16.82 -21.80
CA SER A 120 -23.18 17.30 -22.96
C SER A 120 -23.79 18.64 -23.40
N VAL A 121 -23.54 19.71 -22.66
CA VAL A 121 -23.70 21.09 -23.13
C VAL A 121 -22.42 21.44 -23.87
N THR A 122 -22.12 20.68 -24.92
CA THR A 122 -21.15 21.11 -25.91
C THR A 122 -21.90 21.98 -26.91
N TYR A 123 -21.29 23.13 -27.21
CA TYR A 123 -21.70 23.98 -28.32
C TYR A 123 -21.95 23.12 -29.55
N GLY A 124 -23.20 23.04 -30.01
CA GLY A 124 -23.49 22.53 -31.35
C GLY A 124 -22.78 23.42 -32.38
N GLN A 125 -22.48 22.87 -33.55
CA GLN A 125 -21.82 23.60 -34.65
C GLN A 125 -22.63 24.85 -35.12
N ASP A 126 -23.87 24.94 -34.67
CA ASP A 126 -24.93 25.92 -34.91
C ASP A 126 -25.21 26.84 -33.69
N GLY A 127 -24.44 26.73 -32.60
CA GLY A 127 -24.43 27.68 -31.49
C GLY A 127 -25.61 27.61 -30.51
N ASN A 128 -26.51 26.62 -30.64
CA ASN A 128 -27.67 26.48 -29.74
C ASN A 128 -27.42 25.48 -28.61
N VAL A 129 -27.83 25.85 -27.39
CA VAL A 129 -27.83 24.99 -26.19
C VAL A 129 -29.08 24.11 -26.21
N LYS A 130 -28.92 22.79 -26.39
CA LYS A 130 -30.00 21.82 -26.13
C LYS A 130 -29.91 21.37 -24.68
N SER A 131 -30.61 22.06 -23.79
CA SER A 131 -30.91 21.52 -22.46
C SER A 131 -31.94 20.40 -22.64
N SER A 132 -31.63 19.19 -22.21
CA SER A 132 -32.64 18.13 -22.11
C SER A 132 -33.70 18.58 -21.10
N ASP A 133 -34.93 18.72 -21.58
CA ASP A 133 -36.12 19.01 -20.80
C ASP A 133 -36.23 18.07 -19.60
N GLY A 134 -36.04 18.63 -18.41
CA GLY A 134 -36.17 17.97 -17.12
C GLY A 134 -36.87 18.89 -16.14
N GLU A 135 -38.18 19.06 -16.33
CA GLU A 135 -39.19 19.21 -15.27
C GLU A 135 -39.01 20.26 -14.15
N LEU A 136 -38.26 21.35 -14.36
CA LEU A 136 -38.09 22.40 -13.32
C LEU A 136 -38.87 23.71 -13.55
N VAL A 137 -39.69 23.81 -14.61
CA VAL A 137 -40.37 25.09 -14.98
C VAL A 137 -41.89 24.97 -15.06
N ARG A 138 -42.54 24.18 -14.20
CA ARG A 138 -44.02 24.14 -14.13
C ARG A 138 -44.67 24.89 -12.97
N ASN A 139 -43.91 25.49 -12.06
CA ASN A 139 -44.49 26.20 -10.89
C ASN A 139 -44.14 27.69 -10.81
N LEU A 140 -43.96 28.37 -11.95
CA LEU A 140 -43.84 29.83 -12.00
C LEU A 140 -44.84 30.42 -13.00
N LYS A 141 -46.14 30.31 -12.66
CA LYS A 141 -47.14 31.30 -13.07
C LYS A 141 -48.02 31.64 -11.88
N ALA A 142 -48.22 32.95 -11.73
CA ALA A 142 -49.04 33.65 -10.75
C ALA A 142 -50.50 33.22 -10.76
#